data_AF-A0A0D0FZL1-F1
#
_entry.id   AF-A0A0D0FZL1-F1
#
_cell.length_a   1.000
_cell.length_b   1.000
_cell.length_c   1.000
_cell.angle_alpha   90.00
_cell.angle_beta   90.00
_cell.angle_gamma   90.00
#
_symmetry.space_group_name_H-M   'P 1'
#
loop_
_entity.id
_entity.type
_entity.pdbx_description
1 polymer ?
#
loop_
_entity_poly.entity_id
_entity_poly.type
_entity_poly.pdbx_seq_one_letter_code
_entity_poly.pdbx_strand_id
1 'polypeptide(L)'
;MRAGHTRRPRPTERDVNHNNETPDSIRDINLSYLMLAQRLLRDDREAGMFRLGLSAPLAELLSTLTLAQTTRLATSCCAASSSAITRCIE
;
A
#
# COMPACT_ATOMS: atom_id res chain seq x y z
N MET A 1 -0.48 61.49 4.20
CA MET A 1 -0.80 60.48 5.24
C MET A 1 -1.97 59.62 4.79
N ARG A 2 -1.75 58.34 4.45
CA ARG A 2 -2.74 57.27 4.64
C ARG A 2 -2.03 55.93 4.51
N ALA A 3 -1.96 55.22 5.64
CA ALA A 3 -1.30 53.93 5.77
C ALA A 3 -2.14 52.84 5.06
N GLY A 4 -1.58 52.29 3.97
CA GLY A 4 -2.13 51.11 3.31
C GLY A 4 -2.00 49.89 4.23
N HIS A 5 -3.10 49.50 4.84
CA HIS A 5 -3.19 48.28 5.62
C HIS A 5 -3.06 47.07 4.68
N THR A 6 -1.89 46.44 4.68
CA THR A 6 -1.66 45.13 4.06
C THR A 6 -2.49 44.09 4.82
N ARG A 7 -3.65 43.73 4.29
CA ARG A 7 -4.40 42.56 4.77
C ARG A 7 -3.60 41.32 4.41
N ARG A 8 -2.96 40.68 5.41
CA ARG A 8 -2.40 39.34 5.24
C ARG A 8 -3.52 38.39 4.82
N PRO A 9 -3.35 37.58 3.75
CA PRO A 9 -4.35 36.60 3.37
C PRO A 9 -4.49 35.56 4.48
N ARG A 10 -5.72 35.17 4.81
CA ARG A 10 -6.00 34.05 5.72
C ARG A 10 -5.41 32.77 5.09
N PRO A 11 -4.77 31.87 5.87
CA PRO A 11 -4.34 30.59 5.33
C PRO A 11 -5.58 29.91 4.77
N THR A 12 -5.54 29.62 3.48
CA THR A 12 -6.58 28.79 2.85
C THR A 12 -6.46 27.39 3.42
N GLU A 13 -7.56 26.68 3.55
CA GLU A 13 -7.72 25.29 4.02
C GLU A 13 -6.86 24.23 3.28
N ARG A 14 -5.94 24.67 2.42
CA ARG A 14 -5.00 23.89 1.59
C ARG A 14 -3.61 23.72 2.22
N ASP A 15 -3.43 24.08 3.48
CA ASP A 15 -2.20 23.77 4.23
C ASP A 15 -2.31 22.46 5.03
N VAL A 16 -3.30 21.59 4.74
CA VAL A 16 -3.24 20.19 5.20
C VAL A 16 -2.58 19.36 4.11
N ASN A 17 -1.26 19.48 4.02
CA ASN A 17 -0.42 18.70 3.13
C ASN A 17 -0.37 17.23 3.60
N HIS A 18 -1.36 16.42 3.22
CA HIS A 18 -1.39 14.96 3.43
C HIS A 18 -0.50 14.17 2.45
N ASN A 19 0.36 14.86 1.69
CA ASN A 19 0.95 14.30 0.48
C ASN A 19 2.15 13.38 0.71
N ASN A 20 2.45 13.02 1.97
CA ASN A 20 3.68 12.32 2.32
C ASN A 20 3.45 11.13 3.29
N GLU A 21 2.26 10.99 3.89
CA GLU A 21 1.97 9.95 4.88
C GLU A 21 1.27 8.71 4.27
N THR A 22 0.82 8.84 3.03
CA THR A 22 0.03 7.82 2.34
C THR A 22 0.84 6.65 1.79
N PRO A 23 2.02 6.80 1.14
CA PRO A 23 2.69 5.65 0.53
C PRO A 23 3.30 4.69 1.57
N ASP A 24 3.89 5.22 2.65
CA ASP A 24 4.43 4.39 3.73
C ASP A 24 3.32 3.68 4.50
N SER A 25 2.19 4.35 4.78
CA SER A 25 1.03 3.71 5.41
C SER A 25 0.43 2.59 4.55
N ILE A 26 0.37 2.75 3.22
CA ILE A 26 -0.13 1.70 2.32
C ILE A 26 0.84 0.51 2.29
N ARG A 27 2.16 0.77 2.25
CA ARG A 27 3.18 -0.28 2.35
C ARG A 27 3.01 -1.08 3.65
N ASP A 28 2.79 -0.42 4.78
CA ASP A 28 2.61 -1.08 6.08
C ASP A 28 1.35 -1.93 6.12
N ILE A 29 0.25 -1.45 5.53
CA ILE A 29 -0.99 -2.23 5.38
C ILE A 29 -0.74 -3.46 4.49
N ASN A 30 -0.07 -3.30 3.35
CA ASN A 30 0.24 -4.40 2.43
C ASN A 30 1.13 -5.44 3.10
N LEU A 31 2.16 -5.01 3.84
CA LEU A 31 3.04 -5.90 4.57
C LEU A 31 2.26 -6.66 5.65
N SER A 32 1.41 -5.97 6.41
CA SER A 32 0.55 -6.57 7.42
C SER A 32 -0.40 -7.62 6.82
N TYR A 33 -1.01 -7.31 5.67
CA TYR A 33 -1.87 -8.23 4.94
C TYR A 33 -1.12 -9.47 4.45
N LEU A 34 0.05 -9.30 3.82
CA LEU A 34 0.86 -10.42 3.33
C LEU A 34 1.36 -11.32 4.47
N MET A 35 1.74 -10.73 5.60
CA MET A 35 2.14 -11.46 6.81
C MET A 35 0.97 -12.24 7.41
N LEU A 36 -0.22 -11.64 7.44
CA LEU A 36 -1.45 -12.32 7.87
C LEU A 36 -1.79 -13.48 6.92
N ALA A 37 -1.72 -13.26 5.60
CA ALA A 37 -1.98 -14.28 4.61
C ALA A 37 -1.06 -15.49 4.79
N GLN A 38 0.25 -15.25 4.94
CA GLN A 38 1.22 -16.31 5.20
C GLN A 38 0.95 -17.04 6.51
N ARG A 39 0.54 -16.34 7.57
CA ARG A 39 0.19 -16.98 8.84
C ARG A 39 -1.02 -17.89 8.69
N LEU A 40 -2.10 -17.40 8.08
CA LEU A 40 -3.30 -18.21 7.84
C LEU A 40 -2.98 -19.45 7.00
N LEU A 41 -2.17 -19.31 5.95
CA LEU A 41 -1.77 -20.43 5.10
C LEU A 41 -0.86 -21.45 5.80
N ARG A 42 -0.09 -21.04 6.82
CA ARG A 42 0.73 -21.95 7.65
C ARG A 42 -0.09 -22.66 8.71
N ASP A 43 -1.05 -21.96 9.31
CA ASP A 43 -1.90 -22.50 10.38
C ASP A 43 -2.91 -23.51 9.79
N ASP A 44 -3.60 -23.14 8.70
CA ASP A 44 -4.48 -24.03 7.94
C ASP A 44 -4.56 -23.54 6.48
N ARG A 45 -3.92 -24.29 5.58
CA ARG A 45 -3.81 -23.90 4.17
C ARG A 45 -5.17 -23.85 3.48
N GLU A 46 -6.05 -24.83 3.69
CA GLU A 46 -7.33 -24.89 2.99
C GLU A 46 -8.28 -23.80 3.50
N ALA A 47 -8.38 -23.63 4.82
CA ALA A 47 -9.16 -22.56 5.40
C ALA A 47 -8.60 -21.18 5.04
N GLY A 48 -7.28 -21.03 5.01
CA GLY A 48 -6.59 -19.81 4.59
C GLY A 48 -6.89 -19.47 3.13
N MET A 49 -6.78 -20.44 2.22
CA MET A 49 -7.13 -20.28 0.80
C MET A 49 -8.59 -19.87 0.62
N PHE A 50 -9.52 -20.52 1.33
CA PHE A 50 -10.93 -20.19 1.27
C PHE A 50 -11.22 -18.77 1.78
N ARG A 51 -10.65 -18.39 2.93
CA ARG A 51 -10.83 -17.07 3.54
C ARG A 51 -10.25 -15.93 2.70
N LEU A 52 -9.14 -16.20 2.02
CA LEU A 52 -8.41 -15.19 1.24
C LEU A 52 -8.77 -15.21 -0.26
N GLY A 53 -9.60 -16.16 -0.69
CA GLY A 53 -9.97 -16.31 -2.11
C GLY A 53 -8.80 -16.67 -3.03
N LEU A 54 -7.84 -17.46 -2.52
CA LEU A 54 -6.60 -17.77 -3.24
C LEU A 54 -6.70 -19.12 -3.97
N SER A 55 -6.14 -19.16 -5.19
CA SER A 55 -5.89 -20.43 -5.88
C SER A 55 -4.71 -21.18 -5.24
N ALA A 56 -4.65 -22.50 -5.43
CA ALA A 56 -3.56 -23.32 -4.90
C ALA A 56 -2.16 -22.86 -5.35
N PRO A 57 -1.93 -22.48 -6.63
CA PRO A 57 -0.63 -21.96 -7.06
C PRO A 57 -0.26 -20.63 -6.37
N LEU A 58 -1.24 -19.77 -6.12
CA LEU A 58 -0.99 -18.48 -5.47
C LEU A 58 -0.71 -18.66 -3.97
N ALA A 59 -1.43 -19.57 -3.31
CA ALA A 59 -1.15 -19.94 -1.93
C ALA A 59 0.26 -20.54 -1.76
N GLU A 60 0.70 -21.36 -2.72
CA GLU A 60 2.07 -21.89 -2.75
C GLU A 60 3.12 -20.78 -2.86
N LEU A 61 2.90 -19.87 -3.81
CA LEU A 61 3.80 -18.73 -3.99
C LEU A 61 3.88 -17.90 -2.71
N LEU A 62 2.75 -17.53 -2.12
CA LEU A 62 2.71 -16.71 -0.91
C LEU A 62 3.41 -17.37 0.29
N SER A 63 3.26 -18.69 0.45
CA SER A 63 3.89 -19.46 1.53
C SER A 63 5.41 -19.56 1.41
N THR A 64 5.96 -19.44 0.20
CA THR A 64 7.41 -19.56 -0.06
C THR A 64 8.14 -18.21 -0.05
N LEU A 65 7.42 -17.09 0.03
CA LEU A 65 8.04 -15.77 0.06
C LEU A 65 8.87 -15.57 1.34
N THR A 66 10.11 -15.15 1.14
CA THR A 66 10.96 -14.64 2.22
C THR A 66 10.48 -13.28 2.70
N LEU A 67 10.94 -12.86 3.89
CA LEU A 67 10.65 -11.52 4.41
C LEU A 67 11.09 -10.42 3.43
N ALA A 68 12.28 -10.55 2.83
CA ALA A 68 12.79 -9.60 1.85
C ALA A 68 11.94 -9.52 0.57
N GLN A 69 11.41 -10.65 0.09
CA GLN A 69 10.49 -10.64 -1.05
C GLN A 69 9.13 -10.06 -0.68
N THR A 70 8.64 -10.35 0.53
CA THR A 70 7.36 -9.83 1.03
C THR A 70 7.38 -8.31 1.18
N THR A 71 8.45 -7.75 1.75
CA THR A 71 8.62 -6.30 1.88
C THR A 71 8.75 -5.61 0.53
N ARG A 72 9.44 -6.22 -0.44
CA ARG A 72 9.50 -5.73 -1.82
C ARG A 72 8.13 -5.70 -2.49
N LEU A 73 7.32 -6.75 -2.31
CA LEU A 73 5.96 -6.80 -2.85
C LEU A 73 5.04 -5.75 -2.20
N ALA A 74 5.15 -5.56 -0.89
CA ALA A 74 4.40 -4.53 -0.16
C ALA A 74 4.68 -3.11 -0.69
N THR A 75 5.93 -2.84 -1.11
CA THR A 75 6.32 -1.57 -1.74
C THR A 75 5.93 -1.45 -3.22
N SER A 76 5.99 -2.54 -4.01
CA SER A 76 5.78 -2.48 -5.45
C SER A 76 4.32 -2.30 -5.84
N CYS A 77 3.38 -2.75 -5.00
CA CYS A 77 1.94 -2.55 -5.23
C CYS A 77 1.56 -1.05 -5.27
N CYS A 78 2.28 -0.20 -4.51
CA CYS A 78 2.07 1.25 -4.51
C CYS A 78 2.71 1.97 -5.71
N ALA A 79 3.79 1.44 -6.28
CA ALA A 79 4.40 2.03 -7.49
C ALA A 79 3.48 1.97 -8.72
N ALA A 80 2.43 1.14 -8.67
CA ALA A 80 1.39 1.07 -9.69
C ALA A 80 0.44 2.29 -9.71
N SER A 81 0.54 3.23 -8.75
CA SER A 81 -0.34 4.41 -8.66
C SER A 81 0.13 5.66 -9.42
N SER A 82 1.28 5.67 -10.11
CA SER A 82 1.75 6.88 -10.82
C SER A 82 1.97 6.76 -12.34
N SER A 83 2.20 5.58 -12.92
CA SER A 83 2.23 5.32 -14.38
C SER A 83 2.83 3.93 -14.62
N ALA A 84 2.07 2.86 -14.45
CA ALA A 84 2.56 1.53 -14.87
C ALA A 84 1.49 0.47 -15.15
N ILE A 85 0.19 0.78 -15.02
CA ILE A 85 -0.87 -0.22 -15.30
C ILE A 85 -1.10 -0.43 -16.81
N THR A 86 -0.63 0.48 -17.68
CA THR A 86 -0.82 0.39 -19.15
C THR A 86 0.27 -0.42 -19.88
N ARG A 87 1.29 -0.97 -19.19
CA ARG A 87 2.48 -1.57 -19.85
C ARG A 87 2.85 -2.99 -19.38
N CYS A 88 1.89 -3.74 -18.82
CA CYS A 88 2.11 -5.15 -18.49
C CYS A 88 1.16 -6.12 -19.20
N ILE A 89 0.48 -5.71 -20.28
CA ILE A 89 -0.33 -6.58 -21.16
C ILE A 89 -0.02 -6.32 -22.65
N GLU A 90 1.23 -5.95 -22.98
CA GLU A 90 1.86 -6.14 -24.30
C GLU A 90 3.36 -6.36 -24.12
#